data_AF-A0A7S0AXI0-F1
#
_entry.id   AF-A0A7S0AXI0-F1
#
_cell.length_a   1.000
_cell.length_b   1.000
_cell.length_c   1.000
_cell.angle_alpha   90.00
_cell.angle_beta   90.00
_cell.angle_gamma   90.00
#
_symmetry.space_group_name_H-M   'P 1'
#
loop_
_entity.id
_entity.type
_entity.pdbx_description
1 polymer ?
#
loop_
_entity_poly.entity_id
_entity_poly.type
_entity_poly.pdbx_seq_one_letter_code
_entity_poly.pdbx_strand_id
1 'polypeptide(L)'
;LMEPWHDPAASLRRAYCVKEVFHTQASGSHFAMVMGMEQQRSFEEALVHGFHFIATNLSRVDVRTAKCREQEEQDAILKELDEAVGLAQCNRAVLGLLWDALAAQGHAALARLPQEE
;
A
#
# COMPACT_ATOMS: atom_id res chain seq x y z
N LEU A 1 -7.80 -3.49 -1.82
CA LEU A 1 -6.53 -4.23 -1.67
C LEU A 1 -5.72 -3.78 -0.44
N MET A 2 -6.38 -3.33 0.63
CA MET A 2 -5.79 -3.13 1.97
C MET A 2 -6.86 -3.39 3.03
N GLU A 3 -7.45 -4.59 3.01
CA GLU A 3 -8.33 -5.02 4.08
C GLU A 3 -7.65 -6.18 4.81
N PRO A 4 -7.32 -6.03 6.11
CA PRO A 4 -7.49 -4.82 6.92
C PRO A 4 -6.49 -3.70 6.58
N TRP A 5 -6.88 -2.43 6.78
CA TRP A 5 -6.03 -1.27 6.44
C TRP A 5 -4.79 -1.15 7.32
N HIS A 6 -4.86 -1.71 8.53
CA HIS A 6 -3.79 -1.67 9.53
C HIS A 6 -2.72 -2.74 9.29
N ASP A 7 -2.88 -3.61 8.31
CA ASP A 7 -1.83 -4.55 7.88
C ASP A 7 -1.67 -4.57 6.35
N PRO A 8 -1.25 -3.44 5.74
CA PRO A 8 -0.97 -3.39 4.31
C PRO A 8 0.17 -4.33 3.93
N ALA A 9 1.09 -4.57 4.87
CA ALA A 9 2.18 -5.52 4.72
C ALA A 9 1.66 -6.95 4.50
N ALA A 10 0.54 -7.38 5.09
CA ALA A 10 -0.02 -8.71 4.84
C ALA A 10 -0.35 -8.93 3.35
N SER A 11 -0.94 -7.93 2.67
CA SER A 11 -1.23 -8.03 1.24
C SER A 11 0.05 -7.97 0.40
N LEU A 12 0.99 -7.10 0.77
CA LEU A 12 2.24 -6.87 0.03
C LEU A 12 3.37 -7.87 0.38
N ARG A 13 3.15 -8.77 1.33
CA ARG A 13 3.94 -9.99 1.51
C ARG A 13 3.77 -10.96 0.36
N ARG A 14 2.78 -10.78 -0.52
CA ARG A 14 2.59 -11.60 -1.72
C ARG A 14 3.30 -10.95 -2.91
N ALA A 15 4.21 -11.66 -3.55
CA ALA A 15 5.03 -11.08 -4.63
C ALA A 15 4.17 -10.60 -5.83
N TYR A 16 3.06 -11.29 -6.14
CA TYR A 16 2.12 -10.81 -7.16
C TYR A 16 1.48 -9.47 -6.83
N CYS A 17 1.09 -9.24 -5.57
CA CYS A 17 0.50 -7.95 -5.19
C CYS A 17 1.52 -6.82 -5.33
N VAL A 18 2.79 -7.09 -5.02
CA VAL A 18 3.87 -6.12 -5.28
C VAL A 18 3.99 -5.83 -6.77
N LYS A 19 3.99 -6.88 -7.60
CA LYS A 19 4.05 -6.75 -9.06
C LYS A 19 2.87 -5.95 -9.62
N GLU A 20 1.64 -6.22 -9.16
CA GLU A 20 0.44 -5.48 -9.57
C GLU A 20 0.52 -4.00 -9.19
N VAL A 21 0.96 -3.69 -7.96
CA VAL A 21 1.11 -2.31 -7.50
C VAL A 21 2.19 -1.59 -8.30
N PHE A 22 3.32 -2.24 -8.56
CA PHE A 22 4.38 -1.69 -9.40
C PHE A 22 3.89 -1.39 -10.82
N HIS A 23 3.21 -2.34 -11.48
CA HIS A 23 2.68 -2.12 -12.84
C HIS A 23 1.56 -1.07 -12.88
N THR A 24 0.78 -0.95 -11.80
CA THR A 24 -0.19 0.16 -11.65
C THR A 24 0.53 1.51 -11.66
N GLN A 25 1.63 1.63 -10.91
CA GLN A 25 2.46 2.83 -10.89
C GLN A 25 3.11 3.10 -12.25
N ALA A 26 3.73 2.08 -12.84
CA ALA A 26 4.49 2.20 -14.09
C ALA A 26 3.60 2.55 -15.29
N SER A 27 2.34 2.10 -15.28
CA SER A 27 1.36 2.45 -16.32
C SER A 27 0.71 3.82 -16.12
N GLY A 28 0.96 4.51 -15.00
CA GLY A 28 0.25 5.74 -14.63
C GLY A 28 -1.23 5.50 -14.30
N SER A 29 -1.60 4.25 -14.00
CA SER A 29 -2.97 3.90 -13.63
C SER A 29 -3.32 4.45 -12.25
N HIS A 30 -4.59 4.77 -12.05
CA HIS A 30 -5.07 5.22 -10.75
C HIS A 30 -5.05 4.09 -9.73
N PHE A 31 -4.36 4.30 -8.63
CA PHE A 31 -4.39 3.42 -7.47
C PHE A 31 -5.22 4.04 -6.35
N ALA A 32 -6.18 3.28 -5.83
CA ALA A 32 -7.00 3.69 -4.70
C ALA A 32 -7.08 2.59 -3.65
N MET A 33 -7.02 3.01 -2.39
CA MET A 33 -7.39 2.15 -1.27
C MET A 33 -8.91 2.17 -1.12
N VAL A 34 -9.51 1.00 -1.01
CA VAL A 34 -10.94 0.82 -0.77
C VAL A 34 -11.09 0.05 0.54
N MET A 35 -11.91 0.57 1.43
CA MET A 35 -12.18 0.04 2.77
C MET A 35 -13.68 -0.13 2.95
N GLY A 36 -14.10 -1.20 3.64
CA GLY A 36 -15.47 -1.30 4.14
C GLY A 36 -15.76 -0.22 5.19
N MET A 37 -17.04 0.05 5.47
CA MET A 37 -17.46 1.14 6.37
C MET A 37 -16.81 1.09 7.76
N GLU A 38 -16.70 -0.11 8.36
CA GLU A 38 -16.09 -0.27 9.68
C GLU A 38 -14.58 0.00 9.65
N GLN A 39 -13.89 -0.52 8.62
CA GLN A 39 -12.48 -0.27 8.38
C GLN A 39 -12.22 1.22 8.14
N GLN A 40 -13.08 1.89 7.38
CA GLN A 40 -13.00 3.33 7.10
C GLN A 40 -13.10 4.15 8.39
N ARG A 41 -14.05 3.84 9.28
CA ARG A 41 -14.18 4.54 10.57
C ARG A 41 -12.94 4.37 11.44
N SER A 42 -12.47 3.13 11.59
CA SER A 42 -11.26 2.83 12.36
C SER A 42 -10.01 3.50 11.78
N PHE A 43 -9.94 3.61 10.46
CA PHE A 43 -8.88 4.32 9.76
C PHE A 43 -8.89 5.83 10.07
N GLU A 44 -10.06 6.46 10.00
CA GLU A 44 -10.23 7.88 10.32
C GLU A 44 -9.88 8.21 11.77
N GLU A 45 -10.28 7.36 12.71
CA GLU A 45 -9.85 7.46 14.11
C GLU A 45 -8.32 7.36 14.26
N ALA A 46 -7.71 6.43 13.53
CA ALA A 46 -6.26 6.24 13.54
C ALA A 46 -5.51 7.41 12.89
N LEU A 47 -6.06 8.10 11.89
CA LEU A 47 -5.44 9.31 11.33
C LEU A 47 -5.27 10.40 12.40
N VAL A 48 -6.23 10.53 13.32
CA VAL A 48 -6.22 11.58 14.36
C VAL A 48 -5.43 11.13 15.60
N HIS A 49 -5.67 9.90 16.06
CA HIS A 49 -5.18 9.45 17.38
C HIS A 49 -4.05 8.43 17.30
N GLY A 50 -3.76 7.90 16.11
CA GLY A 50 -2.94 6.70 15.94
C GLY A 50 -2.03 6.72 14.72
N PHE A 51 -1.68 7.89 14.19
CA PHE A 51 -0.97 7.96 12.89
C PHE A 51 0.35 7.18 12.88
N HIS A 52 1.03 7.11 14.03
CA HIS A 52 2.25 6.32 14.18
C HIS A 52 2.04 4.81 13.89
N PHE A 53 0.85 4.25 14.16
CA PHE A 53 0.52 2.88 13.79
C PHE A 53 0.47 2.71 12.27
N ILE A 54 -0.15 3.66 11.55
CA ILE A 54 -0.18 3.67 10.09
C ILE A 54 1.24 3.73 9.53
N ALA A 55 2.04 4.68 9.99
CA ALA A 55 3.41 4.87 9.52
C ALA A 55 4.30 3.65 9.80
N THR A 56 4.16 3.04 10.97
CA THR A 56 4.90 1.81 11.35
C THR A 56 4.51 0.62 10.49
N ASN A 57 3.24 0.50 10.13
CA ASN A 57 2.79 -0.61 9.29
C ASN A 57 3.21 -0.44 7.83
N LEU A 58 3.18 0.79 7.30
CA LEU A 58 3.71 1.08 5.97
C LEU A 58 5.24 0.89 5.89
N SER A 59 5.98 1.25 6.94
CA SER A 59 7.45 1.08 6.95
C SER A 59 7.91 -0.38 6.93
N ARG A 60 7.02 -1.33 7.24
CA ARG A 60 7.28 -2.78 7.17
C ARG A 60 7.16 -3.35 5.76
N VAL A 61 6.71 -2.56 4.78
CA VAL A 61 6.66 -2.99 3.38
C VAL A 61 8.08 -3.07 2.83
N ASP A 62 8.50 -4.29 2.51
CA ASP A 62 9.75 -4.58 1.82
C ASP A 62 9.50 -5.60 0.70
N VAL A 63 9.59 -5.11 -0.54
CA VAL A 63 9.44 -5.90 -1.77
C VAL A 63 10.35 -7.14 -1.78
N ARG A 64 11.55 -7.06 -1.18
CA ARG A 64 12.52 -8.17 -1.16
C ARG A 64 12.05 -9.35 -0.32
N THR A 65 11.12 -9.12 0.60
CA THR A 65 10.58 -10.13 1.50
C THR A 65 9.29 -10.75 0.98
N ALA A 66 8.78 -10.28 -0.17
CA ALA A 66 7.56 -10.77 -0.76
C ALA A 66 7.71 -12.21 -1.27
N LYS A 67 6.67 -13.01 -1.05
CA LYS A 67 6.67 -14.46 -1.28
C LYS A 67 5.55 -14.90 -2.21
N CYS A 68 5.78 -16.00 -2.90
CA CYS A 68 4.75 -16.82 -3.53
C CYS A 68 4.67 -18.18 -2.84
N ARG A 69 3.64 -18.97 -3.16
CA ARG A 69 3.58 -20.37 -2.74
C ARG A 69 4.68 -21.18 -3.42
N GLU A 70 4.90 -20.93 -4.70
CA GLU A 70 5.92 -21.58 -5.52
C GLU A 70 7.19 -20.71 -5.57
N GLN A 71 8.34 -21.30 -5.24
CA GLN A 71 9.62 -20.56 -5.17
C GLN A 71 10.08 -20.08 -6.55
N GLU A 72 9.93 -20.89 -7.59
CA GLU A 72 10.30 -20.53 -8.96
C GLU A 72 9.58 -19.26 -9.43
N GLU A 73 8.31 -19.14 -9.07
CA GLU A 73 7.50 -17.99 -9.41
C GLU A 73 7.85 -16.75 -8.60
N GLN A 74 8.17 -16.92 -7.31
CA GLN A 74 8.72 -15.85 -6.49
C GLN A 74 9.99 -15.29 -7.12
N ASP A 75 10.91 -16.16 -7.52
CA ASP A 75 12.20 -15.77 -8.11
C ASP A 75 12.00 -15.08 -9.46
N ALA A 76 11.08 -15.58 -10.29
CA ALA A 76 10.73 -14.97 -11.56
C ALA A 76 10.17 -13.54 -11.39
N ILE A 77 9.27 -13.34 -10.43
CA ILE A 77 8.69 -12.02 -10.14
C ILE A 77 9.74 -11.06 -9.60
N LEU A 78 10.55 -11.48 -8.61
CA LEU A 78 11.57 -10.62 -8.04
C LEU A 78 12.64 -10.25 -9.09
N LYS A 79 13.02 -11.20 -9.95
CA LYS A 79 13.93 -10.94 -11.05
C LYS A 79 13.35 -9.95 -12.06
N GLU A 80 12.08 -10.11 -12.47
CA GLU A 80 11.40 -9.16 -13.35
C GLU A 80 11.43 -7.73 -12.76
N LEU A 81 11.11 -7.58 -11.48
CA LEU A 81 11.11 -6.28 -10.80
C LEU A 81 12.52 -5.68 -10.68
N ASP A 82 13.52 -6.51 -10.43
CA ASP A 82 14.91 -6.08 -10.34
C ASP A 82 15.46 -5.64 -11.71
N GLU A 83 15.15 -6.39 -12.77
CA GLU A 83 15.53 -6.04 -14.14
C GLU A 83 14.83 -4.78 -14.66
N ALA A 84 13.57 -4.53 -14.23
CA ALA A 84 12.81 -3.36 -14.66
C ALA A 84 13.35 -2.04 -14.07
N VAL A 85 13.58 -2.00 -12.75
CA VAL A 85 13.95 -0.75 -12.04
C VAL A 85 14.93 -0.96 -10.89
N GLY A 86 15.23 -2.19 -10.51
CA GLY A 86 15.93 -2.55 -9.29
C GLY A 86 15.01 -2.61 -8.07
N LEU A 87 15.17 -3.63 -7.22
CA LEU A 87 14.27 -3.87 -6.08
C LEU A 87 14.18 -2.68 -5.10
N ALA A 88 15.26 -1.91 -4.95
CA ALA A 88 15.26 -0.72 -4.09
C ALA A 88 14.36 0.40 -4.64
N GLN A 89 14.40 0.64 -5.96
CA GLN A 89 13.53 1.63 -6.62
C GLN A 89 12.09 1.13 -6.67
N CYS A 90 11.87 -0.17 -6.92
CA CYS A 90 10.56 -0.79 -6.83
C CYS A 90 9.93 -0.57 -5.44
N ASN A 91 10.70 -0.80 -4.37
CA ASN A 91 10.20 -0.58 -3.01
C ASN A 91 9.81 0.88 -2.76
N ARG A 92 10.61 1.85 -3.25
CA ARG A 92 10.26 3.27 -3.17
C ARG A 92 8.99 3.61 -3.94
N ALA A 93 8.82 3.08 -5.14
CA ALA A 93 7.64 3.31 -5.97
C ALA A 93 6.36 2.77 -5.31
N VAL A 94 6.42 1.54 -4.79
CA VAL A 94 5.31 0.90 -4.06
C VAL A 94 4.96 1.72 -2.80
N LEU A 95 5.95 2.08 -1.98
CA LEU A 95 5.72 2.90 -0.79
C LEU A 95 5.13 4.27 -1.12
N GLY A 96 5.65 4.95 -2.14
CA GLY A 96 5.13 6.26 -2.57
C GLY A 96 3.66 6.19 -2.93
N LEU A 97 3.29 5.20 -3.74
CA LEU A 97 1.91 5.01 -4.18
C LEU A 97 0.96 4.63 -3.02
N LEU A 98 1.42 3.89 -2.01
CA LEU A 98 0.65 3.64 -0.79
C LEU A 98 0.45 4.92 0.04
N TRP A 99 1.50 5.74 0.17
CA TRP A 99 1.43 7.03 0.87
C TRP A 99 0.50 8.03 0.17
N ASP A 100 0.54 8.08 -1.16
CA ASP A 100 -0.35 8.93 -1.95
C ASP A 100 -1.82 8.50 -1.78
N ALA A 101 -2.07 7.19 -1.82
CA ALA A 101 -3.41 6.66 -1.58
C ALA A 101 -3.90 6.93 -0.16
N LEU A 102 -3.01 6.84 0.83
CA LEU A 102 -3.28 7.21 2.22
C LEU A 102 -3.65 8.68 2.35
N ALA A 103 -2.86 9.57 1.74
CA ALA A 103 -3.14 11.00 1.74
C ALA A 103 -4.50 11.30 1.11
N ALA A 104 -4.83 10.65 -0.02
CA ALA A 104 -6.13 10.78 -0.67
C ALA A 104 -7.29 10.36 0.25
N GLN A 105 -7.13 9.28 1.02
CA GLN A 105 -8.11 8.85 2.01
C GLN A 105 -8.28 9.87 3.15
N GLY A 106 -7.18 10.43 3.66
CA GLY A 106 -7.21 11.49 4.67
C GLY A 106 -7.89 12.77 4.17
N HIS A 107 -7.59 13.20 2.94
CA HIS A 107 -8.26 14.35 2.33
C HIS A 107 -9.77 14.10 2.16
N ALA A 108 -10.15 12.90 1.71
CA ALA A 108 -11.56 12.53 1.58
C ALA A 108 -12.28 12.50 2.93
N ALA A 109 -11.61 12.06 4.00
CA ALA A 109 -12.16 12.07 5.36
C ALA A 109 -12.39 13.50 5.86
N LEU A 110 -11.40 14.39 5.68
CA LEU A 110 -11.54 15.81 6.06
C LEU A 110 -12.68 16.49 5.31
N ALA A 111 -12.86 16.19 4.01
CA ALA A 111 -13.94 16.76 3.20
C ALA A 111 -15.35 16.35 3.66
N ARG A 112 -15.47 15.29 4.48
CA ARG A 112 -16.75 14.84 5.07
C ARG A 112 -17.04 15.46 6.43
N LEU A 113 -16.05 16.09 7.07
CA LEU A 113 -16.28 16.74 8.35
C LEU A 113 -17.23 17.93 8.16
N PRO A 114 -18.15 18.18 9.11
CA PRO A 114 -18.91 19.42 9.11
C PRO A 114 -17.92 20.59 9.07
N GLN A 115 -18.11 21.52 8.14
CA GLN A 115 -17.42 22.80 8.22
C GLN A 115 -18.01 23.50 9.45
N GLU A 116 -17.20 23.77 10.47
CA GLU A 116 -17.64 24.59 11.59
C GLU A 116 -18.10 25.95 11.01
N GLU A 117 -19.35 26.34 11.29
CA GLU A 117 -19.90 27.68 10.98
C GLU A 117 -19.29 28.76 11.89
#